data_AF-A0A5J4P8Z5-F1
#
_entry.id   AF-A0A5J4P8Z5-F1
#
_cell.length_a   1.000
_cell.length_b   1.000
_cell.length_c   1.000
_cell.angle_alpha   90.00
_cell.angle_beta   90.00
_cell.angle_gamma   90.00
#
_symmetry.space_group_name_H-M   'P 1'
#
loop_
_entity.id
_entity.type
_entity.pdbx_description
1 polymer ?
#
loop_
_entity_poly.entity_id
_entity_poly.type
_entity_poly.pdbx_seq_one_letter_code
_entity_poly.pdbx_strand_id
1 'polypeptide(L)'
;WANVSVHTNNDYEVIFPPSTQFGTDHSKVAFTSWPFDEVTRGNGEDVNLAWWKNFTASSRSIFAWNFDDDFLAGYDHGKNAGTVHVANHHIVGGKKFFLWGNNPSGQMWNTMLSDKDGDYLELMVGAYSNNQPDYSWIGPGETREFTQRWYPIREIRSIKNATDDAAVNLERMSPDKVFLGFNASAKFPNAKVRLTNGSETLFEQAVT
;
A
#
# COMPACT_ATOMS: atom_id res chain seq x y z
N TRP A 1 -7.06 12.27 8.03
CA TRP A 1 -6.17 11.16 7.68
C TRP A 1 -6.12 10.18 8.83
N ALA A 2 -6.23 8.88 8.57
CA ALA A 2 -5.77 7.86 9.52
C ALA A 2 -4.31 7.54 9.17
N ASN A 3 -3.43 7.57 10.17
CA ASN A 3 -1.99 7.35 10.05
C ASN A 3 -1.62 6.04 10.76
N VAL A 4 -1.27 5.01 10.00
CA VAL A 4 -0.85 3.72 10.55
C VAL A 4 0.66 3.59 10.34
N SER A 5 1.40 3.59 11.45
CA SER A 5 2.83 3.30 11.43
C SER A 5 3.05 1.79 11.28
N VAL A 6 4.03 1.44 10.45
CA VAL A 6 4.47 0.06 10.20
C VAL A 6 5.99 0.00 10.31
N HIS A 7 6.49 -1.02 10.99
CA HIS A 7 7.92 -1.31 11.05
C HIS A 7 8.45 -1.62 9.65
N THR A 8 9.60 -1.05 9.29
CA THR A 8 10.22 -1.25 7.97
C THR A 8 11.65 -1.75 8.04
N ASN A 9 12.09 -2.36 6.95
CA ASN A 9 13.45 -2.86 6.74
C ASN A 9 13.70 -2.98 5.23
N ASN A 10 14.80 -3.62 4.84
CA ASN A 10 15.15 -3.79 3.43
C ASN A 10 14.18 -4.65 2.61
N ASP A 11 13.30 -5.39 3.28
CA ASP A 11 12.33 -6.31 2.72
C ASP A 11 10.90 -5.75 2.79
N TYR A 12 10.74 -4.47 3.17
CA TYR A 12 9.42 -3.82 3.24
C TYR A 12 9.01 -3.20 1.91
N GLU A 13 7.82 -3.57 1.44
CA GLU A 13 7.19 -3.09 0.21
C GLU A 13 5.88 -2.36 0.52
N VAL A 14 5.69 -1.17 -0.05
CA VAL A 14 4.40 -0.48 -0.12
C VAL A 14 3.68 -0.92 -1.38
N ILE A 15 2.40 -1.26 -1.23
CA ILE A 15 1.57 -1.77 -2.32
C ILE A 15 0.42 -0.80 -2.54
N PHE A 16 0.52 -0.02 -3.61
CA PHE A 16 -0.64 0.68 -4.18
C PHE A 16 -1.44 -0.27 -5.10
N PRO A 17 -2.70 0.06 -5.39
CA PRO A 17 -3.49 -0.62 -6.40
C PRO A 17 -2.73 -0.85 -7.71
N PRO A 18 -2.84 -2.03 -8.36
CA PRO A 18 -2.12 -2.30 -9.61
C PRO A 18 -2.46 -1.35 -10.76
N SER A 19 -3.64 -0.72 -10.72
CA SER A 19 -4.07 0.31 -11.68
C SER A 19 -3.32 1.64 -11.52
N THR A 20 -2.66 1.87 -10.37
CA THR A 20 -1.89 3.10 -10.07
C THR A 20 -0.70 3.22 -11.01
N GLN A 21 -0.66 4.26 -11.83
CA GLN A 21 0.48 4.52 -12.72
C GLN A 21 1.32 5.70 -12.24
N PHE A 22 0.75 6.57 -11.41
CA PHE A 22 1.42 7.76 -10.93
C PHE A 22 1.31 7.89 -9.41
N GLY A 23 2.34 8.47 -8.83
CA GLY A 23 2.31 9.09 -7.52
C GLY A 23 2.37 10.61 -7.63
N THR A 24 2.01 11.31 -6.57
CA THR A 24 2.30 12.74 -6.42
C THR A 24 3.08 12.96 -5.13
N ASP A 25 4.03 13.89 -5.15
CA ASP A 25 4.70 14.32 -3.92
C ASP A 25 3.74 15.15 -3.05
N HIS A 26 4.17 15.45 -1.82
CA HIS A 26 3.41 16.35 -0.95
C HIS A 26 3.16 17.69 -1.66
N SER A 27 1.90 18.11 -1.64
CA SER A 27 1.41 19.30 -2.34
C SER A 27 1.35 19.24 -3.86
N LYS A 28 1.42 18.05 -4.46
CA LYS A 28 1.32 17.82 -5.91
C LYS A 28 2.33 18.66 -6.73
N VAL A 29 3.47 19.00 -6.14
CA VAL A 29 4.51 19.81 -6.78
C VAL A 29 5.30 19.02 -7.84
N ALA A 30 5.25 17.69 -7.76
CA ALA A 30 5.87 16.79 -8.72
C ALA A 30 5.07 15.49 -8.82
N PHE A 31 5.12 14.88 -10.00
CA PHE A 31 4.57 13.55 -10.26
C PHE A 31 5.67 12.51 -10.24
N THR A 32 5.31 11.31 -9.81
CA THR A 32 6.17 10.13 -9.80
C THR A 32 5.61 9.10 -10.75
N SER A 33 6.41 8.52 -11.63
CA SER A 33 6.02 7.30 -12.33
C SER A 33 6.00 6.16 -11.30
N TRP A 34 4.85 5.54 -11.05
CA TRP A 34 4.74 4.51 -10.03
C TRP A 34 4.84 3.10 -10.64
N PRO A 35 5.64 2.18 -10.07
CA PRO A 35 6.49 2.34 -8.88
C PRO A 35 7.95 2.70 -9.19
N PHE A 36 8.32 2.97 -10.45
CA PHE A 36 9.70 3.22 -10.87
C PHE A 36 9.95 4.69 -11.21
N ASP A 37 10.80 5.36 -10.41
CA ASP A 37 11.24 6.73 -10.65
C ASP A 37 12.47 7.05 -9.78
N GLU A 38 12.99 8.26 -9.93
CA GLU A 38 14.08 8.82 -9.16
C GLU A 38 13.71 9.03 -7.70
N VAL A 39 14.54 8.51 -6.78
CA VAL A 39 14.45 8.82 -5.33
C VAL A 39 14.77 10.29 -5.08
N THR A 40 15.80 10.80 -5.77
CA THR A 40 16.21 12.21 -5.76
C THR A 40 15.97 12.81 -7.14
N ARG A 41 15.08 13.80 -7.23
CA ARG A 41 14.73 14.41 -8.52
C ARG A 41 15.95 14.95 -9.25
N GLY A 42 16.06 14.63 -10.54
CA GLY A 42 17.10 15.06 -11.45
C GLY A 42 18.42 14.29 -11.33
N ASN A 43 18.48 13.19 -10.59
CA ASN A 43 19.70 12.39 -10.44
C ASN A 43 19.86 11.31 -11.54
N GLY A 44 18.82 11.05 -12.34
CA GLY A 44 18.82 10.07 -13.43
C GLY A 44 18.73 8.60 -12.99
N GLU A 45 18.52 8.32 -11.70
CA GLU A 45 18.40 6.95 -11.20
C GLU A 45 16.97 6.46 -11.32
N ASP A 46 16.74 5.29 -11.92
CA ASP A 46 15.41 4.67 -11.96
C ASP A 46 15.37 3.48 -11.01
N VAL A 47 14.64 3.60 -9.91
CA VAL A 47 14.56 2.57 -8.87
C VAL A 47 13.11 2.33 -8.46
N ASN A 48 12.86 1.15 -7.89
CA ASN A 48 11.52 0.79 -7.43
C ASN A 48 11.18 1.48 -6.09
N LEU A 49 10.43 2.57 -6.15
CA LEU A 49 9.95 3.36 -5.01
C LEU A 49 8.88 2.64 -4.16
N ALA A 50 8.44 1.44 -4.53
CA ALA A 50 7.65 0.59 -3.63
C ALA A 50 8.49 0.07 -2.44
N TRP A 51 9.81 -0.02 -2.59
CA TRP A 51 10.68 -0.63 -1.58
C TRP A 51 11.36 0.40 -0.70
N TRP A 52 11.17 0.25 0.62
CA TRP A 52 11.71 1.18 1.61
C TRP A 52 13.24 1.39 1.48
N LYS A 53 13.99 0.31 1.20
CA LYS A 53 15.47 0.37 1.08
C LYS A 53 15.99 1.38 0.08
N ASN A 54 15.20 1.71 -0.94
CA ASN A 54 15.63 2.58 -2.03
C ASN A 54 15.64 4.06 -1.63
N PHE A 55 14.98 4.46 -0.53
CA PHE A 55 14.88 5.87 -0.13
C PHE A 55 16.12 6.37 0.63
N THR A 56 17.28 6.38 -0.03
CA THR A 56 18.60 6.64 0.57
C THR A 56 18.99 8.12 0.65
N ALA A 57 18.16 9.04 0.16
CA ALA A 57 18.50 10.46 0.04
C ALA A 57 17.85 11.35 1.12
N SER A 58 16.52 11.33 1.20
CA SER A 58 15.75 12.19 2.10
C SER A 58 14.38 11.58 2.42
N SER A 59 13.65 12.22 3.35
CA SER A 59 12.26 11.88 3.62
C SER A 59 11.39 12.12 2.40
N ARG A 60 10.40 11.26 2.15
CA ARG A 60 9.48 11.44 1.03
C ARG A 60 8.06 11.02 1.38
N SER A 61 7.11 11.75 0.84
CA SER A 61 5.69 11.36 0.78
C SER A 61 5.32 11.10 -0.65
N ILE A 62 4.70 9.95 -0.93
CA ILE A 62 4.11 9.65 -2.24
C ILE A 62 2.64 9.31 -2.03
N PHE A 63 1.79 10.01 -2.76
CA PHE A 63 0.34 9.84 -2.77
C PHE A 63 -0.03 9.14 -4.06
N ALA A 64 -0.73 8.00 -3.98
CA ALA A 64 -1.21 7.31 -5.17
C ALA A 64 -2.13 8.24 -5.99
N TRP A 65 -2.03 8.13 -7.30
CA TRP A 65 -2.84 8.86 -8.27
C TRP A 65 -3.45 7.86 -9.25
N ASN A 66 -4.52 8.27 -9.96
CA ASN A 66 -5.14 7.51 -11.05
C ASN A 66 -5.39 6.01 -10.79
N PHE A 67 -6.03 5.68 -9.66
CA PHE A 67 -6.42 4.32 -9.30
C PHE A 67 -7.94 4.20 -9.20
N ASP A 68 -8.45 2.98 -9.39
CA ASP A 68 -9.87 2.65 -9.24
C ASP A 68 -10.12 1.65 -8.09
N ASP A 69 -9.06 1.07 -7.51
CA ASP A 69 -9.21 0.06 -6.45
C ASP A 69 -9.26 0.68 -5.04
N ASP A 70 -9.95 -0.02 -4.14
CA ASP A 70 -10.29 0.46 -2.80
C ASP A 70 -9.18 0.30 -1.75
N PHE A 71 -8.03 -0.29 -2.09
CA PHE A 71 -7.05 -0.73 -1.11
C PHE A 71 -5.72 0.04 -1.10
N LEU A 72 -5.03 0.01 0.04
CA LEU A 72 -3.62 0.38 0.24
C LEU A 72 -3.01 -0.69 1.13
N ALA A 73 -1.79 -1.13 0.89
CA ALA A 73 -1.14 -2.08 1.78
C ALA A 73 0.35 -1.83 1.94
N GLY A 74 0.92 -2.51 2.91
CA GLY A 74 2.34 -2.75 2.95
C GLY A 74 2.65 -4.13 3.51
N TYR A 75 3.77 -4.67 3.08
CA TYR A 75 4.15 -6.05 3.32
C TYR A 75 5.64 -6.15 3.62
N ASP A 76 5.99 -6.81 4.72
CA ASP A 76 7.35 -7.17 5.08
C ASP A 76 7.62 -8.59 4.57
N HIS A 77 8.40 -8.69 3.49
CA HIS A 77 8.77 -9.97 2.89
C HIS A 77 9.70 -10.79 3.79
N GLY A 78 10.48 -10.14 4.66
CA GLY A 78 11.33 -10.81 5.64
C GLY A 78 10.52 -11.46 6.77
N LYS A 79 9.34 -10.91 7.10
CA LYS A 79 8.40 -11.47 8.09
C LYS A 79 7.25 -12.26 7.49
N ASN A 80 7.11 -12.28 6.17
CA ASN A 80 5.96 -12.86 5.46
C ASN A 80 4.61 -12.37 6.00
N ALA A 81 4.53 -11.09 6.33
CA ALA A 81 3.36 -10.49 6.94
C ALA A 81 3.22 -9.01 6.56
N GLY A 82 1.99 -8.51 6.61
CA GLY A 82 1.69 -7.13 6.28
C GLY A 82 0.35 -6.70 6.81
N THR A 83 -0.05 -5.50 6.41
CA THR A 83 -1.35 -4.93 6.73
C THR A 83 -1.95 -4.35 5.47
N VAL A 84 -3.27 -4.46 5.36
CA VAL A 84 -4.03 -3.89 4.25
C VAL A 84 -5.15 -3.02 4.79
N HIS A 85 -5.34 -1.91 4.11
CA HIS A 85 -6.45 -1.01 4.26
C HIS A 85 -7.43 -1.19 3.11
N VAL A 86 -8.72 -1.15 3.39
CA VAL A 86 -9.80 -1.09 2.39
C VAL A 86 -10.81 -0.01 2.79
N ALA A 87 -11.20 0.81 1.82
CA ALA A 87 -12.30 1.76 1.93
C ALA A 87 -12.77 2.19 0.54
N ASN A 88 -14.05 2.58 0.43
CA ASN A 88 -14.63 3.17 -0.78
C ASN A 88 -13.79 4.37 -1.25
N HIS A 89 -13.07 4.22 -2.36
CA HIS A 89 -12.15 5.23 -2.88
C HIS A 89 -12.83 6.53 -3.33
N HIS A 90 -14.14 6.51 -3.63
CA HIS A 90 -14.90 7.73 -3.93
C HIS A 90 -15.07 8.64 -2.71
N ILE A 91 -14.91 8.10 -1.49
CA ILE A 91 -14.97 8.85 -0.23
C ILE A 91 -13.57 8.96 0.36
N VAL A 92 -12.86 7.83 0.48
CA VAL A 92 -11.50 7.72 1.01
C VAL A 92 -10.49 7.68 -0.14
N GLY A 93 -10.42 8.79 -0.87
CA GLY A 93 -9.55 8.96 -2.04
C GLY A 93 -8.08 9.23 -1.71
N GLY A 94 -7.73 9.47 -0.45
CA GLY A 94 -6.35 9.60 -0.02
C GLY A 94 -5.72 8.24 0.22
N LYS A 95 -4.65 7.92 -0.51
CA LYS A 95 -3.75 6.79 -0.25
C LYS A 95 -2.33 7.29 -0.39
N LYS A 96 -1.54 7.25 0.68
CA LYS A 96 -0.14 7.68 0.66
C LYS A 96 0.70 6.81 1.56
N PHE A 97 2.00 6.96 1.38
CA PHE A 97 2.94 6.66 2.44
C PHE A 97 3.87 7.84 2.70
N PHE A 98 4.46 7.84 3.90
CA PHE A 98 5.55 8.73 4.28
C PHE A 98 6.65 7.92 4.96
N LEU A 99 7.90 8.29 4.70
CA LEU A 99 9.07 7.72 5.35
C LEU A 99 10.12 8.80 5.53
N TRP A 100 10.97 8.64 6.55
CA TRP A 100 12.11 9.52 6.80
C TRP A 100 13.32 9.20 5.91
N GLY A 101 13.37 7.98 5.38
CA GLY A 101 14.40 7.48 4.46
C GLY A 101 15.45 6.61 5.14
N ASN A 102 16.06 5.73 4.36
CA ASN A 102 17.18 4.89 4.73
C ASN A 102 18.51 5.67 4.62
N ASN A 103 18.64 6.72 5.42
CA ASN A 103 19.77 7.66 5.37
C ASN A 103 20.05 8.24 6.78
N PRO A 104 21.19 8.92 7.00
CA PRO A 104 21.55 9.44 8.32
C PRO A 104 20.49 10.38 8.95
N SER A 105 19.80 11.17 8.14
CA SER A 105 18.70 12.03 8.62
C SER A 105 17.50 11.19 9.09
N GLY A 106 17.16 10.12 8.35
CA GLY A 106 16.13 9.17 8.79
C GLY A 106 16.49 8.44 10.09
N GLN A 107 17.75 8.02 10.23
CA GLN A 107 18.22 7.36 11.46
C GLN A 107 18.18 8.28 12.69
N MET A 108 18.35 9.60 12.49
CA MET A 108 18.12 10.58 13.56
C MET A 108 16.66 10.54 14.04
N TRP A 109 15.69 10.45 13.12
CA TRP A 109 14.27 10.35 13.49
C TRP A 109 13.92 9.06 14.23
N ASN A 110 14.58 7.94 13.91
CA ASN A 110 14.42 6.71 14.70
C ASN A 110 14.78 6.93 16.16
N THR A 111 15.89 7.65 16.42
CA THR A 111 16.32 7.96 17.80
C THR A 111 15.32 8.86 18.54
N MET A 112 14.59 9.70 17.80
CA MET A 112 13.65 10.67 18.38
C MET A 112 12.24 10.08 18.56
N LEU A 113 11.84 9.11 17.74
CA LEU A 113 10.45 8.64 17.62
C LEU A 113 10.27 7.14 17.90
N SER A 114 11.35 6.39 18.13
CA SER A 114 11.33 4.96 18.40
C SER A 114 12.32 4.61 19.49
N ASP A 115 11.93 3.71 20.40
CA ASP A 115 12.85 3.19 21.41
C ASP A 115 13.76 2.12 20.80
N LYS A 116 13.18 0.96 20.46
CA LYS A 116 13.92 -0.24 20.01
C LYS A 116 13.38 -0.86 18.72
N ASP A 117 12.30 -0.32 18.18
CA ASP A 117 11.63 -0.88 17.00
C ASP A 117 12.26 -0.38 15.68
N GLY A 118 13.19 0.58 15.72
CA GLY A 118 13.94 1.00 14.55
C GLY A 118 13.11 1.78 13.52
N ASP A 119 13.44 1.58 12.25
CA ASP A 119 12.85 2.28 11.11
C ASP A 119 11.35 2.00 10.96
N TYR A 120 10.58 3.05 10.67
CA TYR A 120 9.17 2.94 10.34
C TYR A 120 8.80 3.75 9.10
N LEU A 121 7.65 3.38 8.54
CA LEU A 121 6.94 4.11 7.52
C LEU A 121 5.50 4.32 7.98
N GLU A 122 4.87 5.34 7.45
CA GLU A 122 3.46 5.65 7.67
C GLU A 122 2.67 5.24 6.44
N LEU A 123 1.72 4.32 6.58
CA LEU A 123 0.64 4.12 5.61
C LEU A 123 -0.50 5.05 6.02
N MET A 124 -0.85 6.00 5.16
CA MET A 124 -1.87 6.99 5.50
C MET A 124 -2.98 7.03 4.47
N VAL A 125 -4.20 7.16 4.98
CA VAL A 125 -5.43 7.18 4.19
C VAL A 125 -6.34 8.34 4.61
N GLY A 126 -7.02 8.94 3.65
CA GLY A 126 -7.70 10.22 3.84
C GLY A 126 -9.08 10.25 3.17
N ALA A 127 -10.10 10.63 3.93
CA ALA A 127 -11.43 10.93 3.37
C ALA A 127 -11.49 12.35 2.82
N TYR A 128 -12.21 12.53 1.71
CA TYR A 128 -12.52 13.82 1.06
C TYR A 128 -11.31 14.64 0.61
N SER A 129 -10.13 14.02 0.54
CA SER A 129 -8.87 14.64 0.15
C SER A 129 -7.96 13.56 -0.41
N ASN A 130 -7.31 13.83 -1.54
CA ASN A 130 -6.31 12.92 -2.10
C ASN A 130 -4.87 13.43 -1.97
N ASN A 131 -4.65 14.68 -1.53
CA ASN A 131 -3.33 15.17 -1.09
C ASN A 131 -3.46 16.17 0.07
N GLN A 132 -2.42 16.30 0.89
CA GLN A 132 -2.47 17.03 2.15
C GLN A 132 -2.65 18.58 2.09
N PRO A 133 -2.53 19.31 0.95
CA PRO A 133 -3.04 20.68 0.85
C PRO A 133 -4.43 20.80 0.23
N ASP A 134 -5.14 19.69 -0.03
CA ASP A 134 -6.52 19.75 -0.52
C ASP A 134 -7.48 20.09 0.64
N TYR A 135 -8.37 21.05 0.39
CA TYR A 135 -9.38 21.46 1.36
C TYR A 135 -10.72 20.78 1.07
N SER A 136 -11.40 20.36 2.13
CA SER A 136 -12.82 20.02 2.11
C SER A 136 -13.55 20.85 3.17
N TRP A 137 -14.79 21.22 2.88
CA TRP A 137 -15.61 22.05 3.76
C TRP A 137 -16.73 21.21 4.36
N ILE A 138 -17.09 21.45 5.63
CA ILE A 138 -18.28 20.88 6.26
C ILE A 138 -19.25 22.02 6.58
N GLY A 139 -20.48 21.91 6.10
CA GLY A 139 -21.51 22.94 6.30
C GLY A 139 -22.12 22.92 7.71
N PRO A 140 -22.79 24.01 8.14
CA PRO A 140 -23.54 24.02 9.38
C PRO A 140 -24.60 22.89 9.42
N GLY A 141 -24.52 22.03 10.43
CA GLY A 141 -25.44 20.88 10.59
C GLY A 141 -25.12 19.68 9.70
N GLU A 142 -24.08 19.73 8.88
CA GLU A 142 -23.64 18.59 8.06
C GLU A 142 -22.92 17.55 8.94
N THR A 143 -23.23 16.27 8.73
CA THR A 143 -22.47 15.14 9.28
C THR A 143 -21.89 14.34 8.12
N ARG A 144 -20.60 14.03 8.20
CA ARG A 144 -19.90 13.17 7.24
C ARG A 144 -19.36 11.94 7.94
N GLU A 145 -19.74 10.78 7.42
CA GLU A 145 -19.31 9.49 7.92
C GLU A 145 -18.61 8.72 6.81
N PHE A 146 -17.55 8.02 7.18
CA PHE A 146 -16.82 7.14 6.29
C PHE A 146 -16.22 6.00 7.11
N THR A 147 -16.04 4.86 6.46
CA THR A 147 -15.49 3.66 7.08
C THR A 147 -14.17 3.32 6.43
N GLN A 148 -13.18 3.02 7.26
CA GLN A 148 -11.87 2.52 6.86
C GLN A 148 -11.64 1.23 7.62
N ARG A 149 -11.24 0.18 6.92
CA ARG A 149 -10.96 -1.13 7.53
C ARG A 149 -9.51 -1.47 7.35
N TRP A 150 -8.93 -2.01 8.42
CA TRP A 150 -7.57 -2.51 8.44
C TRP A 150 -7.59 -3.95 8.92
N TYR A 151 -6.90 -4.83 8.20
CA TYR A 151 -6.73 -6.22 8.64
C TYR A 151 -5.34 -6.73 8.29
N PRO A 152 -4.79 -7.68 9.09
CA PRO A 152 -3.49 -8.24 8.83
C PRO A 152 -3.54 -9.22 7.65
N ILE A 153 -2.43 -9.35 6.95
CA ILE A 153 -2.21 -10.37 5.94
C ILE A 153 -0.90 -11.09 6.22
N ARG A 154 -0.80 -12.35 5.78
CA ARG A 154 0.39 -13.18 5.94
C ARG A 154 0.52 -14.17 4.80
N GLU A 155 1.76 -14.55 4.51
CA GLU A 155 2.14 -15.59 3.55
C GLU A 155 1.56 -15.40 2.13
N ILE A 156 1.16 -14.16 1.80
CA ILE A 156 0.51 -13.80 0.53
C ILE A 156 1.45 -13.06 -0.42
N ARG A 157 2.63 -12.63 0.06
CA ARG A 157 3.73 -11.95 -0.67
C ARG A 157 3.41 -10.54 -1.17
N SER A 158 2.30 -10.36 -1.88
CA SER A 158 1.86 -9.07 -2.40
C SER A 158 0.32 -9.04 -2.40
N ILE A 159 -0.26 -7.97 -2.95
CA ILE A 159 -1.72 -7.84 -3.11
C ILE A 159 -1.99 -7.33 -4.52
N LYS A 160 -2.91 -7.98 -5.23
CA LYS A 160 -3.46 -7.50 -6.51
C LYS A 160 -4.89 -7.00 -6.40
N ASN A 161 -5.62 -7.43 -5.37
CA ASN A 161 -6.91 -6.85 -5.00
C ASN A 161 -7.21 -7.14 -3.52
N ALA A 162 -7.99 -6.29 -2.87
CA ALA A 162 -8.46 -6.47 -1.51
C ALA A 162 -9.84 -5.84 -1.30
N THR A 163 -10.68 -6.54 -0.53
CA THR A 163 -12.01 -6.10 -0.10
C THR A 163 -12.11 -6.19 1.43
N ASP A 164 -13.25 -5.81 2.00
CA ASP A 164 -13.52 -6.01 3.43
C ASP A 164 -13.37 -7.49 3.86
N ASP A 165 -13.53 -8.44 2.92
CA ASP A 165 -13.58 -9.87 3.18
C ASP A 165 -12.24 -10.58 3.01
N ALA A 166 -11.42 -10.18 2.03
CA ALA A 166 -10.17 -10.86 1.72
C ALA A 166 -9.21 -10.02 0.86
N ALA A 167 -7.92 -10.35 0.94
CA ALA A 167 -6.90 -9.94 0.00
C ALA A 167 -6.46 -11.13 -0.87
N VAL A 168 -6.13 -10.84 -2.13
CA VAL A 168 -5.69 -11.84 -3.11
C VAL A 168 -4.42 -11.42 -3.83
N ASN A 169 -3.62 -12.41 -4.21
CA ASN A 169 -2.42 -12.23 -5.01
C ASN A 169 -2.34 -13.28 -6.12
N LEU A 170 -1.93 -12.82 -7.29
CA LEU A 170 -1.55 -13.65 -8.41
C LEU A 170 -0.19 -13.15 -8.91
N GLU A 171 0.81 -14.00 -8.78
CA GLU A 171 2.18 -13.72 -9.23
C GLU A 171 2.64 -14.79 -10.20
N ARG A 172 3.22 -14.39 -11.33
CA ARG A 172 3.93 -15.33 -12.19
C ARG A 172 5.31 -15.60 -11.62
N MET A 173 5.61 -16.86 -11.31
CA MET A 173 6.89 -17.29 -10.73
C MET A 173 7.87 -17.76 -11.79
N SER A 174 7.37 -18.37 -12.86
CA SER A 174 8.12 -18.84 -14.03
C SER A 174 7.16 -18.89 -15.23
N PRO A 175 7.63 -19.24 -16.45
CA PRO A 175 6.74 -19.36 -17.60
C PRO A 175 5.52 -20.27 -17.38
N ASP A 176 5.68 -21.32 -16.57
CA ASP A 176 4.74 -22.41 -16.32
C ASP A 176 4.21 -22.46 -14.88
N LYS A 177 4.63 -21.55 -13.99
CA LYS A 177 4.25 -21.53 -12.58
C LYS A 177 3.72 -20.18 -12.16
N VAL A 178 2.58 -20.21 -11.46
CA VAL A 178 2.01 -19.05 -10.77
C VAL A 178 1.92 -19.32 -9.28
N PHE A 179 2.05 -18.27 -8.49
CA PHE A 179 1.73 -18.23 -7.08
C PHE A 179 0.33 -17.63 -6.91
N LEU A 180 -0.47 -18.31 -6.09
CA LEU A 180 -1.82 -17.96 -5.73
C LEU A 180 -1.86 -17.71 -4.23
N GLY A 181 -2.06 -16.47 -3.83
CA GLY A 181 -2.07 -16.06 -2.43
C GLY A 181 -3.45 -15.54 -2.02
N PHE A 182 -3.94 -15.96 -0.84
CA PHE A 182 -5.25 -15.59 -0.33
C PHE A 182 -5.20 -15.39 1.18
N ASN A 183 -5.81 -14.32 1.68
CA ASN A 183 -5.94 -14.09 3.11
C ASN A 183 -7.32 -13.48 3.40
N ALA A 184 -8.15 -14.18 4.17
CA ALA A 184 -9.49 -13.75 4.52
C ALA A 184 -9.49 -13.01 5.86
N SER A 185 -10.28 -11.94 5.97
CA SER A 185 -10.47 -11.16 7.20
C SER A 185 -11.44 -11.83 8.19
N ALA A 186 -12.21 -12.82 7.71
CA ALA A 186 -13.20 -13.57 8.48
C ALA A 186 -13.29 -15.03 8.03
N LYS A 187 -14.04 -15.83 8.77
CA LYS A 187 -14.31 -17.23 8.42
C LYS A 187 -15.43 -17.30 7.38
N PHE A 188 -15.12 -17.85 6.20
CA PHE A 188 -16.09 -18.09 5.13
C PHE A 188 -16.31 -19.59 4.93
N PRO A 189 -17.48 -20.15 5.31
CA PRO A 189 -17.75 -21.56 5.10
C PRO A 189 -17.81 -21.90 3.61
N ASN A 190 -17.21 -23.02 3.22
CA ASN A 190 -17.16 -23.49 1.83
C ASN A 190 -16.43 -22.53 0.87
N ALA A 191 -15.44 -21.78 1.36
CA ALA A 191 -14.61 -20.92 0.53
C ALA A 191 -13.88 -21.73 -0.56
N LYS A 192 -13.73 -21.12 -1.74
CA LYS A 192 -13.00 -21.70 -2.86
C LYS A 192 -12.02 -20.70 -3.44
N VAL A 193 -10.84 -21.18 -3.76
CA VAL A 193 -9.86 -20.49 -4.58
C VAL A 193 -10.03 -20.97 -6.01
N ARG A 194 -10.09 -20.04 -6.97
CA ARG A 194 -10.18 -20.35 -8.39
C ARG A 194 -9.23 -19.47 -9.20
N LEU A 195 -8.53 -20.08 -10.14
CA LEU A 195 -7.81 -19.38 -11.21
C LEU A 195 -8.54 -19.61 -12.52
N THR A 196 -8.87 -18.53 -13.22
CA THR A 196 -9.57 -18.58 -14.51
C THR A 196 -8.80 -17.87 -15.61
N ASN A 197 -9.00 -18.32 -16.84
CA ASN A 197 -8.65 -17.60 -18.06
C ASN A 197 -9.93 -17.30 -18.83
N GLY A 198 -10.47 -16.10 -18.65
CA GLY A 198 -11.83 -15.79 -19.10
C GLY A 198 -12.86 -16.69 -18.40
N SER A 199 -13.58 -17.49 -19.18
CA SER A 199 -14.58 -18.45 -18.67
C SER A 199 -14.01 -19.82 -18.30
N GLU A 200 -12.78 -20.15 -18.72
CA GLU A 200 -12.14 -21.43 -18.43
C GLU A 200 -11.59 -21.45 -16.99
N THR A 201 -11.87 -22.51 -16.24
CA THR A 201 -11.28 -22.73 -14.92
C THR A 201 -10.01 -23.57 -15.05
N LEU A 202 -8.87 -22.97 -14.75
CA LEU A 202 -7.55 -23.63 -14.82
C LEU A 202 -7.20 -24.36 -13.51
N PHE A 203 -7.70 -23.85 -12.39
CA PHE A 203 -7.49 -24.42 -11.06
C PHE A 203 -8.66 -24.06 -10.14
N GLU A 204 -9.10 -25.01 -9.32
CA GLU A 204 -10.06 -24.78 -8.25
C GLU A 204 -9.69 -25.64 -7.02
N GLN A 205 -9.74 -25.04 -5.83
CA GLN A 205 -9.53 -25.74 -4.58
C GLN A 205 -10.47 -25.21 -3.50
N ALA A 206 -11.10 -26.11 -2.74
CA ALA A 206 -11.82 -25.75 -1.53
C ALA A 206 -10.82 -25.39 -0.40
N VAL A 207 -11.09 -24.30 0.31
CA VAL A 207 -10.28 -23.83 1.44
C VAL A 207 -11.09 -24.07 2.72
N THR A 208 -10.51 -24.84 3.64
CA THR A 208 -11.10 -25.21 4.94
C THR A 208 -10.55 -24.36 6.07
#